data_AF-A0A2W6D6R8-F1
#
_entry.id   AF-A0A2W6D6R8-F1
#
_cell.length_a   1.000
_cell.length_b   1.000
_cell.length_c   1.000
_cell.angle_alpha   90.00
_cell.angle_beta   90.00
_cell.angle_gamma   90.00
#
_symmetry.space_group_name_H-M   'P 1'
#
loop_
_entity.id
_entity.type
_entity.pdbx_description
1 polymer ?
#
loop_
_entity_poly.entity_id
_entity_poly.type
_entity_poly.pdbx_seq_one_letter_code
_entity_poly.pdbx_strand_id
1 'polypeptide(L)'
;MTEQLEHRYDPETLRKVYADPAAVRAQIEQLRAEVRSAPDEIAEFRARGDLVDLLRATGNLDDALAEGRRAVDRAEIAGTTPQQHLGRLRLARVHQWRREFVESNIAFTELLNAAGQFGPVIEAFTRQHAGQNDFDQGHYADALGHFTRALAIRLEFELPEDQTASSQLALDAARRRLAAER
;
A
#
# COMPACT_ATOMS: atom_id res chain seq x y z
N MET A 1 13.09 -11.55 -14.00
CA MET A 1 12.85 -12.03 -12.63
C MET A 1 13.33 -10.91 -11.72
N THR A 2 12.42 -10.05 -11.26
CA THR A 2 12.78 -8.94 -10.37
C THR A 2 13.23 -9.55 -9.05
N GLU A 3 14.47 -9.32 -8.66
CA GLU A 3 14.98 -9.79 -7.38
C GLU A 3 14.11 -9.16 -6.27
N GLN A 4 13.51 -9.99 -5.43
CA GLN A 4 12.68 -9.49 -4.33
C GLN A 4 13.59 -8.79 -3.33
N LEU A 5 13.52 -7.47 -3.31
CA LEU A 5 14.26 -6.65 -2.35
C LEU A 5 13.84 -7.00 -0.92
N GLU A 6 14.82 -7.41 -0.11
CA GLU A 6 14.61 -7.72 1.29
C GLU A 6 14.12 -6.48 2.04
N HIS A 7 13.04 -6.66 2.80
CA HIS A 7 12.39 -5.59 3.53
C HIS A 7 11.75 -6.10 4.81
N ARG A 8 11.50 -5.17 5.73
CA ARG A 8 10.71 -5.39 6.94
C ARG A 8 9.72 -4.25 7.12
N TYR A 9 8.74 -4.44 7.99
CA TYR A 9 7.92 -3.35 8.48
C TYR A 9 8.48 -2.85 9.80
N ASP A 10 8.65 -1.53 9.92
CA ASP A 10 9.00 -0.90 11.18
C ASP A 10 7.84 -1.10 12.18
N PRO A 11 8.09 -1.66 13.38
CA PRO A 11 7.01 -2.02 14.31
C PRO A 11 6.32 -0.83 14.97
N GLU A 12 6.91 0.38 14.88
CA GLU A 12 6.38 1.59 15.48
C GLU A 12 5.59 2.42 14.47
N THR A 13 6.02 2.45 13.22
CA THR A 13 5.39 3.25 12.16
C THR A 13 4.60 2.41 11.16
N LEU A 14 4.76 1.08 11.17
CA LEU A 14 4.21 0.15 10.19
C LEU A 14 4.63 0.45 8.74
N ARG A 15 5.67 1.27 8.57
CA ARG A 15 6.22 1.64 7.27
C ARG A 15 7.22 0.60 6.80
N LYS A 16 7.23 0.36 5.49
CA LYS A 16 8.15 -0.59 4.85
C LYS A 16 9.55 0.01 4.83
N VAL A 17 10.54 -0.73 5.28
CA VAL A 17 11.96 -0.37 5.30
C VAL A 17 12.75 -1.45 4.58
N TYR A 18 13.60 -1.04 3.64
CA TYR A 18 14.46 -1.93 2.86
C TYR A 18 15.83 -2.08 3.51
N ALA A 19 16.40 -3.28 3.43
CA ALA A 19 17.69 -3.58 4.04
C ALA A 19 18.86 -2.92 3.27
N ASP A 20 18.78 -2.87 1.95
CA ASP A 20 19.81 -2.30 1.07
C ASP A 20 19.29 -1.09 0.26
N PRO A 21 19.59 0.14 0.69
CA PRO A 21 19.22 1.35 -0.04
C PRO A 21 19.87 1.47 -1.44
N ALA A 22 21.04 0.87 -1.66
CA ALA A 22 21.70 0.91 -2.97
C ALA A 22 20.98 0.02 -3.97
N ALA A 23 20.58 -1.18 -3.56
CA ALA A 23 19.75 -2.07 -4.38
C ALA A 23 18.40 -1.42 -4.73
N VAL A 24 17.76 -0.74 -3.76
CA VAL A 24 16.50 0.00 -4.01
C VAL A 24 16.71 1.11 -5.06
N ARG A 25 17.81 1.88 -4.97
CA ARG A 25 18.10 2.92 -5.97
C ARG A 25 18.32 2.34 -7.36
N ALA A 26 19.03 1.21 -7.47
CA ALA A 26 19.22 0.52 -8.75
C ALA A 26 17.88 0.05 -9.32
N GLN A 27 17.01 -0.52 -8.49
CA GLN A 27 15.68 -0.96 -8.90
C GLN A 27 14.77 0.21 -9.34
N ILE A 28 14.85 1.36 -8.67
CA ILE A 28 14.13 2.58 -9.08
C ILE A 28 14.55 3.00 -10.49
N GLU A 29 15.85 3.02 -10.79
CA GLU A 29 16.34 3.39 -12.13
C GLU A 29 15.95 2.37 -13.20
N GLN A 30 15.95 1.08 -12.86
CA GLN A 30 15.43 0.04 -13.75
C GLN A 30 13.93 0.25 -14.02
N LEU A 31 13.11 0.44 -12.99
CA LEU A 31 11.67 0.66 -13.17
C LEU A 31 11.38 1.93 -13.97
N ARG A 32 12.16 3.00 -13.78
CA ARG A 32 12.05 4.21 -14.62
C ARG A 32 12.34 3.91 -16.09
N ALA A 33 13.29 3.02 -16.39
CA ALA A 33 13.55 2.58 -17.76
C ALA A 33 12.37 1.73 -18.29
N GLU A 34 11.86 0.79 -17.51
CA GLU A 34 10.72 -0.06 -17.85
C GLU A 34 9.46 0.76 -18.14
N VAL A 35 9.18 1.79 -17.34
CA VAL A 35 8.07 2.73 -17.58
C VAL A 35 8.21 3.45 -18.93
N ARG A 36 9.44 3.88 -19.30
CA ARG A 36 9.67 4.57 -20.58
C ARG A 36 9.54 3.63 -21.79
N SER A 37 9.86 2.36 -21.62
CA SER A 37 9.84 1.36 -22.68
C SER A 37 8.65 0.40 -22.60
N ALA A 38 7.62 0.75 -21.83
CA ALA A 38 6.46 -0.11 -21.64
C ALA A 38 5.74 -0.35 -22.98
N PRO A 39 5.42 -1.62 -23.35
CA PRO A 39 4.79 -1.94 -24.62
C PRO A 39 3.30 -1.56 -24.69
N ASP A 40 2.65 -1.40 -23.53
CA ASP A 40 1.23 -1.06 -23.41
C ASP A 40 0.95 -0.37 -22.05
N GLU A 41 -0.26 0.17 -21.90
CA GLU A 41 -0.70 0.89 -20.71
C GLU A 41 -0.73 0.02 -19.45
N ILE A 42 -0.96 -1.30 -19.59
CA ILE A 42 -1.01 -2.22 -18.46
C ILE A 42 0.40 -2.52 -17.94
N ALA A 43 1.35 -2.72 -18.84
CA ALA A 43 2.76 -2.85 -18.50
C ALA A 43 3.27 -1.56 -17.85
N GLU A 44 2.90 -0.40 -18.39
CA GLU A 44 3.24 0.90 -17.80
C GLU A 44 2.63 1.05 -16.40
N PHE A 45 1.34 0.72 -16.22
CA PHE A 45 0.66 0.72 -14.92
C PHE A 45 1.38 -0.15 -13.88
N ARG A 46 1.76 -1.37 -14.26
CA ARG A 46 2.45 -2.31 -13.35
C ARG A 46 3.81 -1.76 -12.93
N ALA A 47 4.63 -1.33 -13.89
CA ALA A 47 5.95 -0.77 -13.62
C ALA A 47 5.88 0.50 -12.76
N ARG A 48 4.91 1.39 -13.04
CA ARG A 48 4.65 2.58 -12.20
C ARG A 48 4.19 2.19 -10.80
N GLY A 49 3.35 1.17 -10.66
CA GLY A 49 2.89 0.68 -9.36
C GLY A 49 4.04 0.26 -8.45
N ASP A 50 4.99 -0.50 -8.98
CA ASP A 50 6.19 -0.94 -8.25
C ASP A 50 7.13 0.24 -7.97
N LEU A 51 7.29 1.15 -8.94
CA LEU A 51 8.09 2.37 -8.80
C LEU A 51 7.57 3.27 -7.68
N VAL A 52 6.26 3.47 -7.61
CA VAL A 52 5.59 4.26 -6.56
C VAL A 52 5.85 3.67 -5.18
N ASP A 53 5.81 2.35 -5.04
CA ASP A 53 6.06 1.69 -3.77
C ASP A 53 7.50 1.92 -3.27
N LEU A 54 8.50 1.87 -4.15
CA LEU A 54 9.90 2.15 -3.81
C LEU A 54 10.19 3.63 -3.55
N LEU A 55 9.67 4.53 -4.39
CA LEU A 55 9.81 5.98 -4.20
C LEU A 55 9.21 6.41 -2.86
N ARG A 56 8.01 5.90 -2.53
CA ARG A 56 7.36 6.15 -1.25
C ARG A 56 8.21 5.64 -0.08
N ALA A 57 8.67 4.40 -0.15
CA ALA A 57 9.50 3.80 0.91
C ALA A 57 10.85 4.49 1.13
N THR A 58 11.38 5.17 0.11
CA THR A 58 12.64 5.92 0.18
C THR A 58 12.45 7.41 0.49
N GLY A 59 11.20 7.86 0.70
CA GLY A 59 10.88 9.25 1.03
C GLY A 59 10.82 10.21 -0.15
N ASN A 60 10.93 9.71 -1.39
CA ASN A 60 10.78 10.50 -2.61
C ASN A 60 9.29 10.71 -2.93
N LEU A 61 8.58 11.40 -2.02
CA LEU A 61 7.12 11.44 -1.99
C LEU A 61 6.49 12.30 -3.10
N ASP A 62 7.19 13.30 -3.62
CA ASP A 62 6.71 14.09 -4.77
C ASP A 62 6.74 13.26 -6.07
N ASP A 63 7.85 12.57 -6.31
CA ASP A 63 7.97 11.64 -7.44
C ASP A 63 6.96 10.49 -7.32
N ALA A 64 6.78 9.93 -6.12
CA ALA A 64 5.79 8.89 -5.87
C ALA A 64 4.36 9.38 -6.19
N LEU A 65 4.05 10.64 -5.89
CA LEU A 65 2.74 11.23 -6.18
C LEU A 65 2.53 11.41 -7.69
N ALA A 66 3.53 11.95 -8.40
CA ALA A 66 3.46 12.13 -9.84
C ALA A 66 3.30 10.80 -10.58
N GLU A 67 4.08 9.79 -10.19
CA GLU A 67 4.03 8.45 -10.76
C GLU A 67 2.74 7.70 -10.39
N GLY A 68 2.23 7.90 -9.17
CA GLY A 68 0.98 7.31 -8.70
C GLY A 68 -0.24 7.83 -9.47
N ARG A 69 -0.30 9.13 -9.77
CA ARG A 69 -1.37 9.72 -10.60
C ARG A 69 -1.36 9.12 -12.00
N ARG A 70 -0.18 9.06 -12.64
CA ARG A 70 -0.04 8.44 -13.96
C ARG A 70 -0.39 6.95 -13.97
N ALA A 71 -0.09 6.23 -12.90
CA ALA A 71 -0.50 4.83 -12.76
C ALA A 71 -2.04 4.69 -12.73
N VAL A 72 -2.73 5.56 -11.98
CA VAL A 72 -4.20 5.60 -11.99
C VAL A 72 -4.73 5.89 -13.38
N ASP A 73 -4.20 6.91 -14.08
CA ASP A 73 -4.62 7.25 -15.44
C ASP A 73 -4.52 6.04 -16.39
N ARG A 74 -3.42 5.28 -16.31
CA ARG A 74 -3.22 4.06 -17.14
C ARG A 74 -4.21 2.94 -16.79
N ALA A 75 -4.48 2.74 -15.51
CA ALA A 75 -5.46 1.76 -15.07
C ALA A 75 -6.89 2.16 -15.47
N GLU A 76 -7.22 3.45 -15.49
CA GLU A 76 -8.53 3.93 -15.96
C GLU A 76 -8.70 3.75 -17.47
N ILE A 77 -7.63 3.94 -18.25
CA ILE A 77 -7.65 3.78 -19.71
C ILE A 77 -7.81 2.31 -20.11
N ALA A 78 -7.00 1.41 -19.54
CA ALA A 78 -6.87 0.04 -20.04
C ALA A 78 -7.03 -1.05 -18.97
N GLY A 79 -7.09 -0.68 -17.70
CA GLY A 79 -7.12 -1.60 -16.57
C GLY A 79 -8.50 -2.21 -16.29
N THR A 80 -8.49 -3.40 -15.70
CA THR A 80 -9.69 -4.00 -15.10
C THR A 80 -10.11 -3.24 -13.84
N THR A 81 -11.36 -3.41 -13.39
CA THR A 81 -11.83 -2.74 -12.17
C THR A 81 -11.01 -3.06 -10.91
N PRO A 82 -10.50 -4.30 -10.69
CA PRO A 82 -9.50 -4.56 -9.65
C PRO A 82 -8.18 -3.78 -9.83
N GLN A 83 -7.70 -3.60 -11.06
CA GLN A 83 -6.47 -2.87 -11.32
C GLN A 83 -6.64 -1.37 -11.04
N GLN A 84 -7.78 -0.79 -11.43
CA GLN A 84 -8.17 0.58 -11.09
C GLN A 84 -8.21 0.76 -9.57
N HIS A 85 -8.85 -0.16 -8.85
CA HIS A 85 -8.88 -0.17 -7.38
C HIS A 85 -7.48 -0.17 -6.77
N LEU A 86 -6.60 -1.06 -7.22
CA LEU A 86 -5.23 -1.15 -6.73
C LEU A 86 -4.39 0.09 -7.06
N GLY A 87 -4.57 0.69 -8.23
CA GLY A 87 -3.93 1.96 -8.60
C GLY A 87 -4.32 3.08 -7.64
N ARG A 88 -5.62 3.24 -7.40
CA ARG A 88 -6.16 4.24 -6.48
C ARG A 88 -5.71 4.01 -5.03
N LEU A 89 -5.68 2.76 -4.59
CA LEU A 89 -5.16 2.39 -3.26
C LEU A 89 -3.68 2.79 -3.11
N ARG A 90 -2.83 2.48 -4.10
CA ARG A 90 -1.42 2.87 -4.06
C ARG A 90 -1.23 4.39 -4.00
N LEU A 91 -2.02 5.15 -4.77
CA LEU A 91 -2.02 6.61 -4.71
C LEU A 91 -2.48 7.14 -3.33
N ALA A 92 -3.54 6.56 -2.75
CA ALA A 92 -4.00 6.91 -1.40
C ALA A 92 -2.91 6.71 -0.33
N ARG A 93 -2.08 5.67 -0.46
CA ARG A 93 -0.92 5.45 0.42
C ARG A 93 0.17 6.50 0.25
N VAL A 94 0.33 7.08 -0.95
CA VAL A 94 1.25 8.22 -1.14
C VAL A 94 0.73 9.44 -0.39
N HIS A 95 -0.55 9.77 -0.54
CA HIS A 95 -1.21 10.85 0.23
C HIS A 95 -1.05 10.64 1.74
N GLN A 96 -1.31 9.42 2.23
CA GLN A 96 -1.07 9.04 3.63
C GLN A 96 0.36 9.37 4.08
N TRP A 97 1.39 8.94 3.33
CA TRP A 97 2.78 9.14 3.74
C TRP A 97 3.22 10.60 3.69
N ARG A 98 2.56 11.39 2.83
CA ARG A 98 2.68 12.86 2.76
C ARG A 98 1.89 13.58 3.85
N ARG A 99 1.09 12.86 4.65
CA ARG A 99 0.16 13.40 5.66
C ARG A 99 -0.95 14.26 5.05
N GLU A 100 -1.25 14.03 3.78
CA GLU A 100 -2.39 14.59 3.03
C GLU A 100 -3.63 13.74 3.37
N PHE A 101 -4.03 13.82 4.66
CA PHE A 101 -5.00 12.88 5.22
C PHE A 101 -6.42 13.11 4.73
N VAL A 102 -6.76 14.33 4.30
CA VAL A 102 -8.07 14.59 3.69
C VAL A 102 -8.23 13.75 2.43
N GLU A 103 -7.23 13.78 1.57
CA GLU A 103 -7.18 13.05 0.30
C GLU A 103 -7.13 11.54 0.54
N SER A 104 -6.29 11.06 1.45
CA SER A 104 -6.20 9.63 1.74
C SER A 104 -7.47 9.10 2.40
N ASN A 105 -8.11 9.84 3.31
CA ASN A 105 -9.35 9.41 3.98
C ASN A 105 -10.52 9.29 3.01
N ILE A 106 -10.69 10.27 2.10
CA ILE A 106 -11.70 10.21 1.03
C ILE A 106 -11.47 8.96 0.17
N ALA A 107 -10.23 8.76 -0.29
CA ALA A 107 -9.91 7.62 -1.12
C ALA A 107 -10.15 6.28 -0.41
N PHE A 108 -9.72 6.13 0.85
CA PHE A 108 -9.91 4.88 1.60
C PHE A 108 -11.37 4.60 1.92
N THR A 109 -12.21 5.61 2.15
CA THR A 109 -13.66 5.42 2.33
C THR A 109 -14.28 4.79 1.08
N GLU A 110 -13.99 5.34 -0.10
CA GLU A 110 -14.50 4.80 -1.37
C GLU A 110 -13.95 3.40 -1.66
N LEU A 111 -12.65 3.19 -1.44
CA LEU A 111 -12.01 1.89 -1.65
C LEU A 111 -12.60 0.83 -0.71
N LEU A 112 -12.83 1.14 0.57
CA LEU A 112 -13.40 0.18 1.52
C LEU A 112 -14.82 -0.24 1.13
N ASN A 113 -15.63 0.68 0.62
CA ASN A 113 -16.99 0.39 0.14
C ASN A 113 -16.96 -0.54 -1.09
N ALA A 114 -15.95 -0.39 -1.94
CA ALA A 114 -15.80 -1.17 -3.16
C ALA A 114 -15.11 -2.53 -2.94
N ALA A 115 -14.25 -2.68 -1.92
CA ALA A 115 -13.26 -3.75 -1.88
C ALA A 115 -13.83 -5.18 -1.89
N GLY A 116 -14.97 -5.41 -1.22
CA GLY A 116 -15.59 -6.72 -1.12
C GLY A 116 -16.01 -7.33 -2.45
N GLN A 117 -16.22 -6.50 -3.48
CA GLN A 117 -16.60 -6.98 -4.82
C GLN A 117 -15.43 -7.65 -5.58
N PHE A 118 -14.19 -7.46 -5.12
CA PHE A 118 -12.97 -7.95 -5.79
C PHE A 118 -12.34 -9.17 -5.12
N GLY A 119 -13.05 -9.75 -4.14
CA GLY A 119 -12.62 -10.96 -3.43
C GLY A 119 -11.69 -10.70 -2.24
N PRO A 120 -11.37 -11.77 -1.48
CA PRO A 120 -10.77 -11.67 -0.14
C PRO A 120 -9.36 -11.07 -0.16
N VAL A 121 -8.58 -11.30 -1.21
CA VAL A 121 -7.22 -10.77 -1.32
C VAL A 121 -7.23 -9.24 -1.36
N ILE A 122 -8.07 -8.64 -2.21
CA ILE A 122 -8.16 -7.19 -2.34
C ILE A 122 -8.87 -6.57 -1.14
N GLU A 123 -9.89 -7.23 -0.58
CA GLU A 123 -10.53 -6.77 0.65
C GLU A 123 -9.55 -6.69 1.82
N ALA A 124 -8.80 -7.76 2.09
CA ALA A 124 -7.81 -7.79 3.15
C ALA A 124 -6.70 -6.76 2.92
N PHE A 125 -6.22 -6.61 1.68
CA PHE A 125 -5.21 -5.62 1.33
C PHE A 125 -5.70 -4.18 1.54
N THR A 126 -6.95 -3.90 1.15
CA THR A 126 -7.57 -2.59 1.35
C THR A 126 -7.76 -2.27 2.83
N ARG A 127 -8.27 -3.23 3.61
CA ARG A 127 -8.42 -3.11 5.07
C ARG A 127 -7.08 -2.86 5.76
N GLN A 128 -6.05 -3.61 5.40
CA GLN A 128 -4.69 -3.42 5.93
C GLN A 128 -4.20 -1.98 5.73
N HIS A 129 -4.37 -1.42 4.53
CA HIS A 129 -3.84 -0.09 4.23
C HIS A 129 -4.72 1.05 4.76
N ALA A 130 -6.04 0.88 4.83
CA ALA A 130 -6.90 1.81 5.56
C ALA A 130 -6.51 1.87 7.05
N GLY A 131 -6.25 0.73 7.67
CA GLY A 131 -5.78 0.69 9.06
C GLY A 131 -4.43 1.39 9.26
N GLN A 132 -3.48 1.27 8.31
CA GLN A 132 -2.22 2.02 8.35
C GLN A 132 -2.44 3.53 8.24
N ASN A 133 -3.43 3.95 7.45
CA ASN A 133 -3.80 5.35 7.31
C ASN A 133 -4.39 5.93 8.60
N ASP A 134 -5.26 5.20 9.28
CA ASP A 134 -5.79 5.60 10.60
C ASP A 134 -4.69 5.58 11.67
N PHE A 135 -3.80 4.59 11.61
CA PHE A 135 -2.68 4.47 12.54
C PHE A 135 -1.73 5.67 12.46
N ASP A 136 -1.38 6.13 11.25
CA ASP A 136 -0.54 7.32 11.03
C ASP A 136 -1.18 8.62 11.54
N GLN A 137 -2.51 8.65 11.69
CA GLN A 137 -3.29 9.77 12.24
C GLN A 137 -3.47 9.71 13.76
N GLY A 138 -3.13 8.58 14.40
CA GLY A 138 -3.41 8.34 15.81
C GLY A 138 -4.83 7.83 16.08
N HIS A 139 -5.60 7.48 15.06
CA HIS A 139 -6.92 6.86 15.21
C HIS A 139 -6.78 5.36 15.49
N TYR A 140 -6.14 5.01 16.60
CA TYR A 140 -5.70 3.64 16.84
C TYR A 140 -6.85 2.64 17.04
N ALA A 141 -8.02 3.10 17.50
CA ALA A 141 -9.22 2.27 17.64
C ALA A 141 -9.76 1.84 16.26
N ASP A 142 -9.85 2.77 15.32
CA ASP A 142 -10.28 2.50 13.95
C ASP A 142 -9.25 1.62 13.23
N ALA A 143 -7.96 1.94 13.38
CA ALA A 143 -6.86 1.12 12.86
C ALA A 143 -6.94 -0.33 13.36
N LEU A 144 -7.22 -0.54 14.66
CA LEU A 144 -7.38 -1.86 15.25
C LEU A 144 -8.53 -2.64 14.58
N GLY A 145 -9.67 -1.99 14.33
CA GLY A 145 -10.81 -2.57 13.62
C GLY A 145 -10.45 -3.02 12.20
N HIS A 146 -9.74 -2.17 11.47
CA HIS A 146 -9.23 -2.47 10.13
C HIS A 146 -8.27 -3.66 10.10
N PHE A 147 -7.27 -3.67 10.98
CA PHE A 147 -6.29 -4.78 11.06
C PHE A 147 -6.95 -6.10 11.50
N THR A 148 -7.90 -6.04 12.43
CA THR A 148 -8.66 -7.23 12.86
C THR A 148 -9.41 -7.84 11.69
N ARG A 149 -10.10 -7.02 10.88
CA ARG A 149 -10.82 -7.53 9.70
C ARG A 149 -9.86 -8.08 8.64
N ALA A 150 -8.73 -7.39 8.39
CA ALA A 150 -7.72 -7.88 7.44
C ALA A 150 -7.16 -9.25 7.87
N LEU A 151 -6.82 -9.42 9.15
CA LEU A 151 -6.34 -10.68 9.70
C LEU A 151 -7.38 -11.80 9.59
N ALA A 152 -8.64 -11.50 9.94
CA ALA A 152 -9.72 -12.47 9.86
C ALA A 152 -9.89 -13.04 8.45
N ILE A 153 -9.91 -12.17 7.42
CA ILE A 153 -9.99 -12.59 6.02
C ILE A 153 -8.76 -13.44 5.63
N ARG A 154 -7.55 -13.02 6.04
CA ARG A 154 -6.32 -13.75 5.72
C ARG A 154 -6.32 -15.16 6.29
N LEU A 155 -6.80 -15.34 7.53
CA LEU A 155 -6.91 -16.64 8.17
C LEU A 155 -8.02 -17.49 7.55
N GLU A 156 -9.19 -16.90 7.29
CA GLU A 156 -10.35 -17.59 6.70
C GLU A 156 -10.04 -18.17 5.32
N PHE A 157 -9.27 -17.45 4.51
CA PHE A 157 -8.94 -17.83 3.13
C PHE A 157 -7.50 -18.35 2.96
N GLU A 158 -6.80 -18.67 4.05
CA GLU A 158 -5.44 -19.20 4.05
C GLU A 158 -4.47 -18.38 3.17
N LEU A 159 -4.58 -17.05 3.26
CA LEU A 159 -3.72 -16.12 2.51
C LEU A 159 -2.27 -16.19 3.00
N PRO A 160 -1.28 -15.77 2.17
CA PRO A 160 0.14 -15.96 2.46
C PRO A 160 0.58 -15.56 3.87
N GLU A 161 1.44 -16.39 4.48
CA GLU A 161 1.87 -16.26 5.89
C GLU A 161 2.53 -14.91 6.18
N ASP A 162 3.31 -14.38 5.23
CA ASP A 162 3.95 -13.06 5.34
C ASP A 162 2.92 -11.92 5.47
N GLN A 163 1.78 -12.04 4.77
CA GLN A 163 0.67 -11.09 4.91
C GLN A 163 -0.05 -11.27 6.24
N THR A 164 -0.25 -12.51 6.69
CA THR A 164 -0.86 -12.79 8.00
C THR A 164 0.01 -12.21 9.13
N ALA A 165 1.32 -12.44 9.10
CA ALA A 165 2.29 -11.87 10.03
C ALA A 165 2.30 -10.33 10.00
N SER A 166 2.18 -9.73 8.81
CA SER A 166 2.07 -8.26 8.68
C SER A 166 0.81 -7.70 9.35
N SER A 167 -0.34 -8.37 9.24
CA SER A 167 -1.56 -7.96 9.97
C SER A 167 -1.41 -8.11 11.48
N GLN A 168 -0.78 -9.18 11.95
CA GLN A 168 -0.53 -9.40 13.38
C GLN A 168 0.37 -8.31 13.96
N LEU A 169 1.49 -8.00 13.29
CA LEU A 169 2.38 -6.90 13.67
C LEU A 169 1.62 -5.57 13.79
N ALA A 170 0.76 -5.25 12.81
CA ALA A 170 -0.03 -4.03 12.79
C ALA A 170 -1.07 -3.98 13.92
N LEU A 171 -1.71 -5.11 14.20
CA LEU A 171 -2.67 -5.27 15.30
C LEU A 171 -2.00 -5.04 16.65
N ASP A 172 -0.82 -5.63 16.86
CA ASP A 172 -0.06 -5.49 18.10
C ASP A 172 0.46 -4.06 18.28
N ALA A 173 0.90 -3.40 17.20
CA ALA A 173 1.25 -1.98 17.24
C ALA A 173 0.05 -1.10 17.65
N ALA A 174 -1.13 -1.31 17.06
CA ALA A 174 -2.34 -0.56 17.41
C ALA A 174 -2.75 -0.78 18.88
N ARG A 175 -2.70 -2.02 19.37
CA ARG A 175 -2.97 -2.34 20.78
C ARG A 175 -2.00 -1.64 21.74
N ARG A 176 -0.69 -1.66 21.43
CA ARG A 176 0.33 -0.98 22.24
C ARG A 176 0.06 0.53 22.32
N ARG A 177 -0.30 1.16 21.19
CA ARG A 177 -0.62 2.59 21.14
C ARG A 177 -1.88 2.93 21.94
N LEU A 178 -2.97 2.19 21.76
CA LEU A 178 -4.21 2.36 22.53
C LEU A 178 -4.00 2.20 24.04
N ALA A 179 -3.14 1.28 24.46
CA ALA A 179 -2.83 1.09 25.87
C ALA A 179 -2.04 2.27 26.47
N ALA A 180 -1.23 2.96 25.66
CA ALA A 180 -0.42 4.10 26.09
C ALA A 180 -1.19 5.42 26.15
N GLU A 181 -2.40 5.49 25.58
CA GLU A 181 -3.29 6.67 25.64
C GLU A 181 -4.17 6.71 26.89
N ARG A 182 -4.17 5.65 27.71
CA ARG A 182 -4.94 5.52 28.94
C ARG A 182 -4.13 5.90 30.16
#